data_AF-A0A919QFP6-F1
#
_entry.id   AF-A0A919QFP6-F1
#
_cell.length_a   1.000
_cell.length_b   1.000
_cell.length_c   1.000
_cell.angle_alpha   90.00
_cell.angle_beta   90.00
_cell.angle_gamma   90.00
#
_symmetry.space_group_name_H-M   'P 1'
#
loop_
_entity.id
_entity.type
_entity.pdbx_description
1 polymer ?
#
loop_
_entity_poly.entity_id
_entity_poly.type
_entity_poly.pdbx_seq_one_letter_code
_entity_poly.pdbx_strand_id
1 'polypeptide(L)'
;MLLSEVHPEEFRAATEHALASFDAEIAQFADPSDEDVFAAVRRVVEALNEVAESDPGTSYDTIDRENLCDYIENALTESGIDVEALASRRGLHPTASLTDEWRDW
;
A
#
# COMPACT_ATOMS: atom_id res chain seq x y z
N MET A 1 -4.66 -2.20 -14.40
CA MET A 1 -5.70 -1.29 -13.86
C MET A 1 -6.03 -1.83 -12.48
N LEU A 2 -5.65 -1.11 -11.43
CA LEU A 2 -5.64 -1.60 -10.04
C LEU A 2 -7.02 -1.64 -9.41
N LEU A 3 -7.82 -0.60 -9.67
CA LEU A 3 -9.22 -0.51 -9.27
C LEU A 3 -10.14 -0.76 -10.46
N SER A 4 -11.30 -1.36 -10.20
CA SER A 4 -12.33 -1.59 -11.21
C SER A 4 -12.90 -0.28 -11.80
N GLU A 5 -13.36 -0.33 -13.07
CA GLU A 5 -13.95 0.84 -13.75
C GLU A 5 -15.32 1.28 -13.19
N VAL A 6 -15.88 0.50 -12.27
CA VAL A 6 -17.15 0.83 -11.61
C VAL A 6 -16.98 1.88 -10.51
N HIS A 7 -15.74 2.09 -10.04
CA HIS A 7 -15.45 3.15 -9.08
C HIS A 7 -15.53 4.54 -9.71
N PRO A 8 -16.02 5.56 -8.98
CA PRO A 8 -15.96 6.95 -9.41
C PRO A 8 -14.54 7.37 -9.80
N GLU A 9 -14.45 8.23 -10.82
CA GLU A 9 -13.16 8.72 -11.32
C GLU A 9 -12.35 9.43 -10.22
N GLU A 10 -13.01 10.23 -9.39
CA GLU A 10 -12.36 10.96 -8.29
C GLU A 10 -11.78 10.00 -7.23
N PHE A 11 -12.48 8.91 -6.90
CA PHE A 11 -11.99 7.88 -6.00
C PHE A 11 -10.74 7.20 -6.56
N ARG A 12 -10.81 6.80 -7.84
CA ARG A 12 -9.67 6.17 -8.54
C ARG A 12 -8.47 7.10 -8.60
N ALA A 13 -8.68 8.37 -8.94
CA ALA A 13 -7.61 9.36 -9.02
C ALA A 13 -6.96 9.62 -7.65
N ALA A 14 -7.74 9.62 -6.57
CA ALA A 14 -7.23 9.77 -5.21
C ALA A 14 -6.38 8.55 -4.79
N THR A 15 -6.85 7.33 -5.09
CA THR A 15 -6.06 6.11 -4.88
C THR A 15 -4.76 6.12 -5.70
N GLU A 16 -4.84 6.44 -6.99
CA GLU A 16 -3.66 6.53 -7.86
C GLU A 16 -2.66 7.58 -7.35
N HIS A 17 -3.14 8.70 -6.79
CA HIS A 17 -2.29 9.72 -6.19
C HIS A 17 -1.58 9.24 -4.92
N ALA A 18 -2.28 8.51 -4.05
CA ALA A 18 -1.68 7.92 -2.85
C ALA A 18 -0.57 6.92 -3.22
N LEU A 19 -0.82 6.05 -4.20
CA LEU A 19 0.16 5.08 -4.70
C LEU A 19 1.35 5.77 -5.38
N ALA A 20 1.11 6.78 -6.23
CA ALA A 20 2.20 7.51 -6.88
C ALA A 20 3.10 8.26 -5.88
N SER A 21 2.52 8.74 -4.77
CA SER A 21 3.30 9.37 -3.69
C SER A 21 4.19 8.36 -2.98
N PHE A 22 3.68 7.15 -2.73
CA PHE A 22 4.45 6.03 -2.20
C PHE A 22 5.59 5.61 -3.14
N ASP A 23 5.31 5.45 -4.44
CA ASP A 23 6.33 5.10 -5.43
C ASP A 23 7.46 6.13 -5.48
N ALA A 24 7.10 7.42 -5.43
CA ALA A 24 8.06 8.51 -5.39
C ALA A 24 8.89 8.53 -4.10
N GLU A 25 8.31 8.10 -2.98
CA GLU A 25 9.01 7.97 -1.70
C GLU A 25 10.04 6.82 -1.75
N ILE A 26 9.61 5.62 -2.14
CA ILE A 26 10.51 4.45 -2.15
C ILE A 26 11.59 4.55 -3.23
N ALA A 27 11.34 5.27 -4.33
CA ALA A 27 12.35 5.54 -5.35
C ALA A 27 13.52 6.40 -4.83
N GLN A 28 13.36 7.08 -3.70
CA GLN A 28 14.41 7.87 -3.05
C GLN A 28 15.24 7.07 -2.05
N PHE A 29 14.86 5.82 -1.77
CA PHE A 29 15.60 4.97 -0.86
C PHE A 29 16.96 4.56 -1.45
N ALA A 30 18.02 4.80 -0.69
CA ALA A 30 19.38 4.38 -1.04
C ALA A 30 19.86 3.21 -0.18
N ASP A 31 19.62 3.29 1.13
CA ASP A 31 19.89 2.24 2.13
C ASP A 31 18.88 2.42 3.28
N PRO A 32 17.59 2.14 3.05
CA PRO A 32 16.55 2.40 4.03
C PRO A 32 16.67 1.42 5.19
N SER A 33 16.40 1.88 6.41
CA SER A 33 16.20 0.98 7.53
C SER A 33 14.83 0.28 7.43
N ASP A 34 14.67 -0.85 8.13
CA ASP A 34 13.37 -1.52 8.23
C ASP A 34 12.27 -0.55 8.69
N GLU A 35 12.58 0.33 9.65
CA GLU A 35 11.65 1.37 10.14
C GLU A 35 11.27 2.37 9.05
N ASP A 36 12.20 2.76 8.17
CA ASP A 36 11.89 3.67 7.05
C ASP A 36 10.91 3.02 6.07
N VAL A 37 11.11 1.73 5.76
CA VAL A 37 10.22 0.99 4.87
C VAL A 37 8.83 0.83 5.49
N PHE A 38 8.75 0.41 6.75
CA PHE A 38 7.46 0.29 7.44
C PHE A 38 6.76 1.64 7.59
N ALA A 39 7.50 2.73 7.79
CA ALA A 39 6.90 4.06 7.82
C ALA A 39 6.30 4.46 6.47
N ALA A 40 6.95 4.14 5.35
CA ALA A 40 6.40 4.37 4.02
C ALA A 40 5.14 3.53 3.77
N VAL A 41 5.17 2.23 4.12
CA VAL A 41 4.01 1.32 4.02
C VAL A 41 2.84 1.85 4.86
N ARG A 42 3.10 2.25 6.11
CA ARG A 42 2.09 2.82 6.98
C ARG A 42 1.44 4.05 6.36
N ARG A 43 2.24 5.00 5.86
CA ARG A 43 1.73 6.25 5.26
C ARG A 43 0.82 5.98 4.07
N VAL A 44 1.20 5.06 3.18
CA VAL A 44 0.34 4.74 2.03
C VAL A 44 -0.95 4.05 2.46
N VAL A 45 -0.90 3.15 3.44
CA VAL A 45 -2.11 2.48 3.95
C VAL A 45 -3.04 3.48 4.65
N GLU A 46 -2.51 4.37 5.48
CA GLU A 46 -3.30 5.44 6.12
C GLU A 46 -3.92 6.38 5.08
N ALA A 47 -3.16 6.78 4.04
CA ALA A 47 -3.71 7.59 2.95
C ALA A 47 -4.82 6.86 2.18
N LEU A 48 -4.69 5.55 1.96
CA LEU A 48 -5.74 4.75 1.34
C LEU A 48 -6.98 4.63 2.26
N ASN A 49 -6.81 4.50 3.58
CA ASN A 49 -7.93 4.56 4.54
C ASN A 49 -8.67 5.91 4.41
N GLU A 50 -7.94 7.04 4.34
CA GLU A 50 -8.56 8.37 4.15
C GLU A 50 -9.36 8.47 2.84
N VAL A 51 -8.85 7.87 1.75
CA VAL A 51 -9.59 7.80 0.47
C VAL A 51 -10.88 7.01 0.62
N ALA A 52 -10.85 5.86 1.31
CA ALA A 52 -12.03 5.04 1.57
C ALA A 52 -13.07 5.77 2.44
N GLU A 53 -12.64 6.55 3.43
CA GLU A 53 -13.53 7.31 4.32
C GLU A 53 -14.12 8.58 3.68
N SER A 54 -13.48 9.10 2.63
CA SER A 54 -13.86 10.37 2.00
C SER A 54 -15.21 10.31 1.28
N ASP A 55 -15.67 9.12 0.86
CA ASP A 55 -16.98 8.93 0.22
C ASP A 55 -17.75 7.77 0.86
N PRO A 56 -18.82 8.03 1.64
CA PRO A 56 -19.58 7.00 2.35
C PRO A 56 -20.35 6.03 1.45
N GLY A 57 -20.32 6.19 0.12
CA GLY A 57 -20.87 5.29 -0.87
C GLY A 57 -19.84 4.45 -1.64
N THR A 58 -18.54 4.67 -1.41
CA THR A 58 -17.45 4.05 -2.18
C THR A 58 -16.40 3.48 -1.22
N SER A 59 -16.10 2.18 -1.33
CA SER A 59 -15.03 1.54 -0.56
C SER A 59 -14.30 0.53 -1.42
N TYR A 60 -13.09 0.15 -1.02
CA TYR A 60 -12.37 -0.94 -1.67
C TYR A 60 -13.09 -2.27 -1.41
N ASP A 61 -13.40 -3.01 -2.47
CA ASP A 61 -13.93 -4.37 -2.34
C ASP A 61 -12.81 -5.39 -2.05
N THR A 62 -13.14 -6.66 -1.84
CA THR A 62 -12.12 -7.69 -1.55
C THR A 62 -11.01 -7.74 -2.61
N ILE A 63 -11.34 -7.61 -3.89
CA ILE A 63 -10.39 -7.70 -4.99
C ILE A 63 -9.54 -6.44 -5.05
N ASP A 64 -10.14 -5.25 -4.86
CA ASP A 64 -9.41 -4.00 -4.81
C ASP A 64 -8.36 -4.03 -3.70
N ARG A 65 -8.73 -4.53 -2.51
CA ARG A 65 -7.82 -4.64 -1.37
C ARG A 65 -6.66 -5.60 -1.65
N GLU A 66 -6.95 -6.77 -2.23
CA GLU A 66 -5.90 -7.72 -2.64
C GLU A 66 -4.94 -7.08 -3.66
N ASN A 67 -5.48 -6.41 -4.69
CA ASN A 67 -4.68 -5.70 -5.69
C ASN A 67 -3.81 -4.58 -5.09
N LEU A 68 -4.34 -3.84 -4.11
CA LEU A 68 -3.60 -2.77 -3.42
C LEU A 68 -2.45 -3.32 -2.58
N CYS A 69 -2.70 -4.40 -1.83
CA CYS A 69 -1.64 -5.09 -1.08
C CYS A 69 -0.55 -5.60 -2.02
N ASP A 70 -0.94 -6.30 -3.09
CA ASP A 70 -0.01 -6.83 -4.09
C ASP A 70 0.79 -5.69 -4.74
N TYR A 71 0.15 -4.56 -5.04
CA TYR A 71 0.85 -3.40 -5.61
C TYR A 71 1.95 -2.88 -4.68
N ILE A 72 1.63 -2.66 -3.41
CA ILE A 72 2.57 -2.11 -2.42
C ILE A 72 3.77 -3.06 -2.24
N GLU A 73 3.52 -4.35 -2.11
CA GLU A 73 4.59 -5.35 -1.94
C GLU A 73 5.45 -5.53 -3.20
N ASN A 74 4.82 -5.49 -4.38
CA ASN A 74 5.55 -5.54 -5.65
C ASN A 74 6.40 -4.29 -5.85
N ALA A 75 5.89 -3.09 -5.56
CA ALA A 75 6.63 -1.85 -5.70
C ALA A 75 7.88 -1.82 -4.79
N LEU A 76 7.76 -2.31 -3.55
CA LEU A 76 8.91 -2.50 -2.65
C LEU A 76 9.92 -3.49 -3.25
N THR A 77 9.45 -4.64 -3.73
CA THR A 77 10.30 -5.67 -4.35
C THR A 77 11.03 -5.13 -5.58
N GLU A 78 10.35 -4.37 -6.44
CA GLU A 78 10.92 -3.72 -7.62
C GLU A 78 11.94 -2.62 -7.26
N SER A 79 11.77 -1.96 -6.11
CA SER A 79 12.77 -1.04 -5.55
C SER A 79 13.99 -1.74 -4.94
N GLY A 80 14.01 -3.07 -4.92
CA GLY A 80 15.11 -3.89 -4.40
C GLY A 80 14.99 -4.27 -2.92
N ILE A 81 13.83 -4.03 -2.30
CA ILE A 81 13.56 -4.41 -0.90
C ILE A 81 13.09 -5.86 -0.86
N ASP A 82 13.77 -6.68 -0.06
CA ASP A 82 13.34 -8.05 0.22
C ASP A 82 12.22 -8.04 1.26
N VAL A 83 10.97 -8.05 0.77
CA VAL A 83 9.74 -8.01 1.56
C VAL A 83 9.62 -9.22 2.50
N GLU A 84 9.97 -10.43 2.02
CA GLU A 84 9.92 -11.64 2.85
C GLU A 84 10.91 -11.57 4.01
N ALA A 85 12.15 -11.12 3.73
CA ALA A 85 13.16 -10.94 4.76
C ALA A 85 12.77 -9.80 5.73
N LEU A 86 12.18 -8.71 5.25
CA LEU A 86 11.68 -7.61 6.08
C LEU A 86 10.57 -8.09 7.04
N ALA A 87 9.58 -8.80 6.52
CA ALA A 87 8.50 -9.37 7.31
C ALA A 87 9.03 -10.36 8.37
N SER A 88 9.98 -11.21 7.98
CA SER A 88 10.64 -12.17 8.90
C SER A 88 11.40 -11.46 10.03
N ARG A 89 12.17 -10.39 9.72
CA ARG A 89 12.89 -9.59 10.73
C ARG A 89 11.96 -8.92 11.73
N ARG A 90 10.76 -8.54 11.29
CA ARG A 90 9.72 -7.95 12.15
C ARG A 90 8.91 -8.99 12.94
N GLY A 91 9.09 -10.28 12.66
CA GLY A 91 8.36 -11.37 13.29
C GLY A 91 6.93 -11.54 12.77
N LEU A 92 6.64 -11.04 11.56
CA LEU A 92 5.36 -11.24 10.90
C LEU A 92 5.24 -12.70 10.41
N HIS A 93 4.01 -13.22 10.39
CA HIS A 93 3.75 -14.56 9.88
C HIS A 93 3.95 -14.58 8.35
N PRO A 94 4.45 -15.67 7.73
CA PRO A 94 4.67 -15.75 6.28
C PRO A 94 3.44 -15.52 5.39
N THR A 95 2.25 -15.45 5.99
CA THR A 95 0.98 -15.23 5.29
C THR A 95 0.37 -13.86 5.60
N ALA A 96 1.02 -13.05 6.44
CA ALA A 96 0.57 -11.71 6.77
C ALA A 96 1.13 -10.74 5.73
N SER A 97 0.27 -9.84 5.22
CA SER A 97 0.74 -8.75 4.36
C SER A 97 1.43 -7.70 5.21
N LEU A 98 2.43 -7.01 4.65
CA LEU A 98 3.07 -5.84 5.29
C LEU A 98 2.05 -4.74 5.63
N THR A 99 0.92 -4.72 4.92
CA THR A 99 -0.15 -3.73 5.08
C THR A 99 -1.13 -4.06 6.21
N ASP A 100 -1.12 -5.31 6.73
CA ASP A 100 -2.15 -5.82 7.65
C ASP A 100 -2.28 -5.00 8.94
N GLU A 101 -1.19 -4.41 9.44
CA GLU A 101 -1.18 -3.71 10.74
C GLU A 101 -1.98 -2.39 10.71
N TRP A 102 -2.02 -1.69 9.58
CA TRP A 102 -2.58 -0.33 9.48
C TRP A 102 -3.82 -0.23 8.62
N ARG A 103 -4.23 -1.34 8.01
CA ARG A 103 -5.35 -1.36 7.07
C ARG A 103 -6.66 -1.29 7.84
N ASP A 104 -7.32 -0.15 7.72
CA ASP A 104 -8.69 0.08 8.20
C ASP A 104 -9.71 0.08 7.04
N TRP A 105 -9.23 0.28 5.79
CA TRP A 105 -9.97 0.37 4.51
C TRP A 105 -11.46 0.04 4.57
#